data_AF-A0A6J0H8T4-F1
#
_entry.id   AF-A0A6J0H8T4-F1
#
_cell.length_a   1.000
_cell.length_b   1.000
_cell.length_c   1.000
_cell.angle_alpha   90.00
_cell.angle_beta   90.00
_cell.angle_gamma   90.00
#
_symmetry.space_group_name_H-M   'P 1'
#
loop_
_entity.id
_entity.type
_entity.pdbx_description
1 polymer ?
#
loop_
_entity_poly.entity_id
_entity_poly.type
_entity_poly.pdbx_seq_one_letter_code
_entity_poly.pdbx_strand_id
1 'polypeptide(L)'
;MWYEILPGMAIMGVCLSIPGLSTMFINRLNNGGKEKRIARFPFQWTLMERDRRISGVNKYYVSKGLENIDKGGSTLKNPRIY
;
A
#
# COMPACT_ATOMS: atom_id res chain seq x y z
N MET A 1 -2.87 4.24 46.52
CA MET A 1 -1.48 4.65 46.13
C MET A 1 -1.52 5.23 44.72
N TRP A 2 -0.57 6.06 44.31
CA TRP A 2 -0.61 6.75 43.00
C TRP A 2 -0.67 5.80 41.78
N TYR A 3 -0.25 4.54 41.93
CA TYR A 3 -0.25 3.50 40.91
C TYR A 3 -1.64 3.05 40.43
N GLU A 4 -2.73 3.39 41.13
CA GLU A 4 -4.09 2.97 40.77
C GLU A 4 -4.59 3.55 39.44
N ILE A 5 -3.93 4.59 38.91
CA ILE A 5 -4.21 5.15 37.57
C ILE A 5 -3.62 4.30 36.44
N LEU A 6 -2.60 3.49 36.71
CA LEU A 6 -1.86 2.74 35.69
C LEU A 6 -2.72 1.74 34.93
N PRO A 7 -3.64 0.98 35.56
CA PRO A 7 -4.54 0.08 34.83
C PRO A 7 -5.44 0.83 33.84
N GLY A 8 -6.01 1.97 34.24
CA GLY A 8 -6.85 2.79 33.36
C GLY A 8 -6.07 3.33 32.16
N MET A 9 -4.85 3.82 32.40
CA MET A 9 -3.95 4.29 31.34
C MET A 9 -3.50 3.17 30.41
N ALA A 10 -3.26 1.96 30.94
CA ALA A 10 -2.90 0.79 30.15
C ALA A 10 -4.03 0.37 29.20
N ILE A 11 -5.26 0.30 29.71
CA ILE A 11 -6.43 -0.04 28.88
C ILE A 11 -6.63 0.99 27.77
N MET A 12 -6.57 2.28 28.12
CA MET A 12 -6.68 3.36 27.13
C MET A 12 -5.58 3.26 26.06
N GLY A 13 -4.34 3.02 26.48
CA GLY A 13 -3.20 2.87 25.57
C GLY A 13 -3.36 1.70 24.60
N VAL A 14 -3.81 0.54 25.08
CA VAL A 14 -4.07 -0.63 24.23
C VAL A 14 -5.21 -0.35 23.24
N CYS A 15 -6.33 0.19 23.72
CA CYS A 15 -7.48 0.51 22.88
C CYS A 15 -7.13 1.50 21.76
N LEU A 16 -6.27 2.49 22.02
CA LEU A 16 -5.80 3.44 21.01
C LEU A 16 -4.74 2.85 20.07
N SER A 17 -3.96 1.87 20.53
CA SER A 17 -2.92 1.23 19.72
C SER A 17 -3.50 0.24 18.69
N ILE A 18 -4.59 -0.44 19.03
CA ILE A 18 -5.20 -1.48 18.18
C ILE A 18 -5.55 -0.96 16.77
N PRO A 19 -6.24 0.18 16.58
CA PRO A 19 -6.54 0.70 15.25
C PRO A 19 -5.29 1.04 14.43
N GLY A 20 -4.26 1.59 15.07
CA GLY A 20 -2.99 1.93 14.41
C GLY A 20 -2.26 0.69 13.89
N LEU A 21 -2.15 -0.33 14.74
CA LEU A 21 -1.52 -1.60 14.35
C LEU A 21 -2.35 -2.33 13.29
N SER A 22 -3.67 -2.40 13.48
CA SER A 22 -4.60 -3.05 12.55
C SER A 22 -4.49 -2.43 11.15
N THR A 23 -4.53 -1.10 11.04
CA THR A 23 -4.40 -0.41 9.75
C THR A 23 -3.03 -0.62 9.10
N MET A 24 -1.94 -0.69 9.88
CA MET A 24 -0.61 -1.02 9.37
C MET A 24 -0.60 -2.41 8.72
N PHE A 25 -1.13 -3.43 9.40
CA PHE A 25 -1.17 -4.79 8.88
C PHE A 25 -2.10 -4.90 7.66
N ILE A 26 -3.28 -4.30 7.71
CA ILE A 26 -4.23 -4.30 6.58
C ILE A 26 -3.62 -3.62 5.34
N ASN A 27 -2.95 -2.47 5.52
CA ASN A 27 -2.29 -1.79 4.41
C ASN A 27 -1.19 -2.66 3.81
N ARG A 28 -0.42 -3.35 4.64
CA ARG A 28 0.65 -4.24 4.18
C ARG A 28 0.10 -5.45 3.41
N LEU A 29 -1.00 -6.05 3.88
CA LEU A 29 -1.66 -7.16 3.22
C LEU A 29 -2.23 -6.75 1.84
N ASN A 30 -2.90 -5.60 1.77
CA ASN A 30 -3.55 -5.15 0.54
C ASN A 30 -2.58 -4.62 -0.53
N ASN A 31 -1.34 -4.28 -0.17
CA ASN A 31 -0.33 -3.69 -1.06
C ASN A 31 0.88 -4.60 -1.33
N GLY A 32 0.70 -5.92 -1.22
CA GLY A 32 1.74 -6.89 -1.59
C GLY A 32 2.94 -6.86 -0.65
N GLY A 33 2.71 -6.66 0.65
CA GLY A 33 3.77 -6.66 1.67
C GLY A 33 4.45 -5.30 1.88
N LYS A 34 4.05 -4.27 1.12
CA LYS A 34 4.61 -2.91 1.11
C LYS A 34 3.68 -1.92 1.79
N GLU A 35 4.19 -0.72 2.05
CA GLU A 35 3.36 0.40 2.50
C GLU A 35 2.37 0.84 1.42
N LYS A 36 1.22 1.37 1.85
CA LYS A 36 0.25 1.96 0.94
C LYS A 36 0.82 3.25 0.34
N ARG A 37 0.85 3.33 -0.98
CA ARG A 37 1.32 4.54 -1.67
C ARG A 37 0.33 5.69 -1.47
N ILE A 38 0.84 6.84 -1.04
CA ILE A 38 0.07 8.06 -0.79
C ILE A 38 0.25 9.00 -1.99
N ALA A 39 -0.84 9.35 -2.66
CA ALA A 39 -0.84 10.31 -3.76
C ALA A 39 -1.40 11.65 -3.27
N ARG A 40 -0.54 12.49 -2.70
CA ARG A 40 -0.87 13.86 -2.26
C ARG A 40 -0.90 14.84 -3.42
N PHE A 41 -0.07 14.61 -4.44
CA PHE A 41 0.05 15.46 -5.62
C PHE A 41 -0.48 14.74 -6.88
N PRO A 42 -1.00 15.48 -7.87
CA PRO A 42 -1.47 14.89 -9.13
C PRO A 42 -0.39 14.06 -9.83
N PHE A 43 0.87 14.50 -9.78
CA PHE A 43 2.00 13.75 -10.33
C PHE A 43 2.18 12.37 -9.69
N GLN A 44 1.93 12.24 -8.39
CA GLN A 44 2.03 10.94 -7.71
C GLN A 44 0.90 9.99 -8.14
N TRP A 45 -0.28 10.55 -8.44
CA TRP A 45 -1.40 9.80 -8.99
C TRP A 45 -1.12 9.31 -10.41
N THR A 46 -0.64 10.19 -11.29
CA THR A 46 -0.31 9.81 -12.69
C THR A 46 0.76 8.72 -12.75
N LEU A 47 1.75 8.76 -11.84
CA LEU A 47 2.72 7.69 -11.69
C LEU A 47 2.11 6.38 -11.14
N MET A 48 1.18 6.46 -10.19
CA MET A 48 0.48 5.27 -9.69
C MET A 48 -0.37 4.60 -10.78
N GLU A 49 -1.06 5.38 -11.61
CA GLU A 49 -1.82 4.86 -12.75
C GLU A 49 -0.92 4.28 -13.84
N ARG A 50 0.26 4.87 -14.05
CA ARG A 50 1.29 4.29 -14.92
C ARG A 50 1.68 2.90 -14.42
N ASP A 51 1.98 2.76 -13.12
CA ASP A 51 2.37 1.47 -12.55
C ASP A 51 1.23 0.45 -12.62
N ARG A 52 -0.02 0.88 -12.39
CA ARG A 52 -1.21 0.05 -12.57
C ARG A 52 -1.31 -0.51 -14.00
N ARG A 53 -1.01 0.31 -15.02
CA ARG A 53 -1.02 -0.08 -16.43
C ARG A 53 0.13 -1.02 -16.80
N ILE A 54 1.35 -0.71 -16.37
CA ILE A 54 2.55 -1.51 -16.68
C ILE A 54 2.52 -2.89 -16.00
N SER A 55 1.91 -2.95 -14.82
CA SER A 55 1.73 -4.18 -14.03
C SER A 55 1.06 -5.33 -14.80
N GLY A 56 0.12 -5.02 -15.70
CA GLY A 56 -0.60 -6.01 -16.52
C GLY A 56 -1.68 -6.80 -15.78
N VAL A 57 -1.78 -6.66 -14.46
CA VAL A 57 -2.80 -7.32 -13.61
C VAL A 57 -3.71 -6.30 -12.90
N ASN A 58 -3.78 -5.07 -13.41
CA ASN A 58 -4.57 -3.96 -12.85
C ASN A 58 -4.30 -3.66 -11.36
N LYS A 59 -3.09 -3.95 -10.88
CA LYS A 59 -2.66 -3.71 -9.48
C LYS A 59 -1.40 -2.87 -9.46
N TYR A 60 -1.46 -1.69 -8.86
CA TYR A 60 -0.35 -0.73 -8.87
C TYR A 60 0.86 -1.15 -8.01
N TYR A 61 0.66 -1.99 -6.98
CA TYR A 61 1.74 -2.41 -6.08
C TYR A 61 2.64 -3.52 -6.65
N VAL A 62 2.22 -4.13 -7.77
CA VAL A 62 2.99 -5.16 -8.49
C VAL A 62 4.03 -4.44 -9.34
N SER A 63 5.24 -4.31 -8.79
CA SER A 63 6.37 -3.67 -9.46
C SER A 63 6.92 -4.55 -10.58
N LYS A 64 7.40 -3.90 -11.64
CA LYS A 64 8.17 -4.53 -12.72
C LYS A 64 9.57 -3.94 -12.69
N GLY A 65 10.58 -4.80 -12.59
CA GLY A 65 11.99 -4.40 -12.64
C GLY A 65 12.58 -4.50 -14.05
N LEU A 66 13.89 -4.64 -14.11
CA LEU A 66 14.66 -4.74 -15.36
C LEU A 66 14.31 -6.01 -16.15
N GLU A 67 13.76 -7.04 -15.50
CA GLU A 67 13.33 -8.29 -16.13
C GLU A 67 12.22 -8.12 -17.18
N ASN A 68 11.57 -6.94 -17.22
CA ASN A 68 10.49 -6.64 -18.15
C ASN A 68 10.94 -5.93 -19.44
N ILE A 69 12.22 -5.52 -19.55
CA ILE A 69 12.72 -4.69 -20.66
C ILE A 69 12.89 -5.52 -21.95
N ASP A 70 13.57 -6.66 -21.86
CA ASP A 70 13.87 -7.53 -23.01
C ASP A 70 12.60 -8.16 -23.62
N LYS A 71 11.59 -8.42 -22.78
CA LYS A 71 10.29 -8.98 -23.20
C LYS A 71 9.41 -7.98 -23.98
N GLY A 72 9.96 -6.83 -24.38
CA GLY A 72 9.25 -5.80 -25.15
C GLY A 72 8.02 -5.23 -24.42
N GLY A 73 8.01 -5.26 -23.09
CA GLY A 73 6.82 -4.95 -22.30
C GLY A 73 5.63 -5.83 -22.67
N SER A 74 5.79 -7.15 -22.62
CA SER A 74 4.77 -8.14 -23.04
C SER A 74 3.37 -7.96 -22.44
N THR A 75 3.22 -7.19 -21.36
CA THR A 75 1.92 -6.78 -20.76
C THR A 75 1.32 -5.48 -21.31
N LEU A 76 2.06 -4.68 -22.09
CA LEU A 76 1.57 -3.45 -22.75
C LEU A 76 0.78 -3.75 -24.04
N LYS A 77 0.70 -5.01 -24.48
CA LYS A 77 0.08 -5.41 -25.76
C LYS A 77 -1.44 -5.24 -25.85
N ASN A 78 -2.13 -4.83 -24.78
CA ASN A 78 -3.52 -4.41 -24.90
C ASN A 78 -3.83 -3.14 -24.08
N PRO A 79 -3.57 -1.94 -24.64
CA PRO A 79 -3.98 -0.68 -24.04
C PRO A 79 -5.47 -0.35 -24.29
N ARG A 80 -6.27 -1.26 -24.87
CA ARG A 80 -7.62 -0.98 -25.40
C ARG A 80 -8.77 -1.48 -24.50
N ILE A 81 -8.59 -1.48 -23.18
CA ILE A 81 -9.71 -1.67 -22.24
C ILE A 81 -9.58 -0.65 -21.11
N TYR A 82 -10.00 0.58 -21.41
CA TYR A 82 -10.84 1.44 -20.58
C TYR A 82 -11.80 2.17 -21.53
#